data_AF-A0A8H5KLD0-F1
#
_entry.id   AF-A0A8H5KLD0-F1
#
_cell.length_a   1.000
_cell.length_b   1.000
_cell.length_c   1.000
_cell.angle_alpha   90.00
_cell.angle_beta   90.00
_cell.angle_gamma   90.00
#
_symmetry.space_group_name_H-M   'P 1'
#
loop_
_entity.id
_entity.type
_entity.pdbx_description
1 polymer ?
#
loop_
_entity_poly.entity_id
_entity_poly.type
_entity_poly.pdbx_seq_one_letter_code
_entity_poly.pdbx_strand_id
1 'polypeptide(L)'
;MDFDPAVVRAMTLFLYCFDYESPADSSAMIFHAKVYQIADKYGIEALKRLAATKYRTSIDAGWEMDSFPYAIALAYTTTPPGDRGLRDIAMEVAFKHIGPLMSLDAFCDMLGENQDIAADVIRYMHRRMGMAKEVKCSGCERVFLIGAIEPRHGVFPFCPKCRTTNYSWNNRET
;
A
#
# COMPACT_ATOMS: atom_id res chain seq x y z
N MET A 1 -11.39 18.22 -18.46
CA MET A 1 -11.29 17.51 -17.16
C MET A 1 -11.80 18.50 -16.15
N ASP A 2 -13.00 18.26 -15.67
CA ASP A 2 -13.63 19.11 -14.67
C ASP A 2 -13.42 18.43 -13.32
N PHE A 3 -12.72 19.10 -12.41
CA PHE A 3 -12.51 18.59 -11.07
C PHE A 3 -13.76 18.78 -10.24
N ASP A 4 -14.05 17.80 -9.39
CA ASP A 4 -15.12 17.88 -8.40
C ASP A 4 -14.93 19.16 -7.54
N PRO A 5 -15.99 19.96 -7.31
CA PRO A 5 -15.90 21.15 -6.47
C PRO A 5 -15.28 20.90 -5.08
N ALA A 6 -15.48 19.73 -4.49
CA ALA A 6 -14.87 19.36 -3.21
C ALA A 6 -13.34 19.20 -3.32
N VAL A 7 -12.85 18.66 -4.43
CA VAL A 7 -11.41 18.50 -4.71
C VAL A 7 -10.77 19.87 -4.97
N VAL A 8 -11.44 20.73 -5.73
CA VAL A 8 -11.00 22.13 -5.94
C VAL A 8 -10.97 22.89 -4.62
N ARG A 9 -11.99 22.71 -3.77
CA ARG A 9 -12.04 23.31 -2.43
C ARG A 9 -10.88 22.84 -1.56
N ALA A 10 -10.53 21.55 -1.59
CA ALA A 10 -9.37 21.03 -0.85
C ALA A 10 -8.06 21.66 -1.32
N MET A 11 -7.86 21.79 -2.65
CA MET A 11 -6.69 22.49 -3.19
C MET A 11 -6.63 23.95 -2.71
N THR A 12 -7.75 24.68 -2.78
CA THR A 12 -7.82 26.07 -2.31
C THR A 12 -7.54 26.17 -0.82
N LEU A 13 -8.13 25.31 0.02
CA LEU A 13 -7.87 25.31 1.47
C LEU A 13 -6.41 25.03 1.78
N PHE A 14 -5.78 24.10 1.08
CA PHE A 14 -4.36 23.83 1.23
C PHE A 14 -3.51 25.07 0.93
N LEU A 15 -3.84 25.84 -0.11
CA LEU A 15 -3.07 27.05 -0.45
C LEU A 15 -3.11 28.13 0.64
N TYR A 16 -4.19 28.18 1.44
CA TYR A 16 -4.33 29.16 2.52
C TYR A 16 -3.90 28.62 3.89
N CYS A 17 -4.10 27.33 4.15
CA CYS A 17 -3.97 26.73 5.48
C CYS A 17 -2.89 25.64 5.55
N PHE A 18 -2.26 25.28 4.43
CA PHE A 18 -1.37 24.13 4.29
C PHE A 18 -1.99 22.77 4.67
N ASP A 19 -3.32 22.71 4.71
CA ASP A 19 -4.08 21.49 4.99
C ASP A 19 -5.48 21.50 4.34
N TYR A 20 -6.11 20.32 4.26
CA TYR A 20 -7.48 20.15 3.81
C TYR A 20 -8.14 18.93 4.49
N GLU A 21 -9.45 18.97 4.69
CA GLU A 21 -10.20 17.85 5.26
C GLU A 21 -10.83 16.96 4.18
N SER A 22 -10.95 15.67 4.47
CA SER A 22 -11.74 14.73 3.66
C SER A 22 -13.19 14.65 4.12
N PRO A 23 -14.09 14.12 3.27
CA PRO A 23 -15.34 13.56 3.75
C PRO A 23 -15.08 12.52 4.86
N ALA A 24 -15.98 12.43 5.84
CA ALA A 24 -15.86 11.52 6.99
C ALA A 24 -16.26 10.06 6.68
N ASP A 25 -16.65 9.76 5.45
CA ASP A 25 -17.17 8.47 5.03
C ASP A 25 -16.10 7.59 4.36
N SER A 26 -16.52 6.42 3.87
CA SER A 26 -15.68 5.44 3.17
C SER A 26 -15.06 5.96 1.85
N SER A 27 -15.36 7.20 1.44
CA SER A 27 -14.83 7.82 0.22
C SER A 27 -13.48 8.53 0.43
N ALA A 28 -12.97 8.63 1.66
CA ALA A 28 -11.74 9.37 1.96
C ALA A 28 -10.53 8.93 1.11
N MET A 29 -10.36 7.62 0.86
CA MET A 29 -9.28 7.11 0.02
C MET A 29 -9.36 7.63 -1.41
N ILE A 30 -10.56 7.53 -2.00
CA ILE A 30 -10.85 7.98 -3.35
C ILE A 30 -10.66 9.50 -3.42
N PHE A 31 -11.12 10.23 -2.41
CA PHE A 31 -10.97 11.67 -2.31
C PHE A 31 -9.50 12.09 -2.31
N HIS A 32 -8.66 11.46 -1.50
CA HIS A 32 -7.22 11.78 -1.45
C HIS A 32 -6.50 11.45 -2.75
N ALA A 33 -6.86 10.37 -3.45
CA ALA A 33 -6.33 10.09 -4.79
C ALA A 33 -6.72 11.18 -5.81
N LYS A 34 -7.96 11.70 -5.75
CA LYS A 34 -8.38 12.84 -6.59
C LYS A 34 -7.65 14.14 -6.24
N VAL A 35 -7.38 14.38 -4.94
CA VAL A 35 -6.59 15.55 -4.51
C VAL A 35 -5.13 15.42 -4.97
N TYR A 36 -4.57 14.22 -4.98
CA TYR A 36 -3.26 13.97 -5.58
C TYR A 36 -3.24 14.32 -7.08
N GLN A 37 -4.28 13.91 -7.81
CA GLN A 37 -4.43 14.20 -9.24
C GLN A 37 -4.49 15.70 -9.54
N ILE A 38 -5.31 16.47 -8.80
CA ILE A 38 -5.39 17.92 -9.02
C ILE A 38 -4.06 18.60 -8.64
N ALA A 39 -3.39 18.13 -7.59
CA ALA A 39 -2.08 18.65 -7.18
C ALA A 39 -1.03 18.45 -8.26
N ASP A 40 -0.97 17.26 -8.86
CA ASP A 40 -0.08 16.96 -9.99
C ASP A 40 -0.40 17.83 -11.20
N LYS A 41 -1.69 17.96 -11.54
CA LYS A 41 -2.15 18.77 -12.68
C LYS A 41 -1.69 20.24 -12.60
N TYR A 42 -1.66 20.80 -11.40
CA TYR A 42 -1.26 22.20 -11.17
C TYR A 42 0.18 22.34 -10.65
N GLY A 43 0.96 21.26 -10.56
CA GLY A 43 2.36 21.30 -10.10
C GLY A 43 2.54 21.71 -8.63
N ILE A 44 1.56 21.42 -7.78
CA ILE A 44 1.58 21.77 -6.35
C ILE A 44 2.18 20.60 -5.56
N GLU A 45 3.50 20.45 -5.61
CA GLU A 45 4.23 19.31 -5.03
C GLU A 45 3.96 19.10 -3.53
N ALA A 46 3.80 20.17 -2.76
CA ALA A 46 3.50 20.07 -1.33
C ALA A 46 2.11 19.46 -1.06
N LEU A 47 1.10 19.82 -1.87
CA LEU A 47 -0.24 19.22 -1.79
C LEU A 47 -0.20 17.76 -2.25
N LYS A 48 0.55 17.47 -3.32
CA LYS A 48 0.72 16.11 -3.85
C LYS A 48 1.27 15.16 -2.78
N ARG A 49 2.32 15.58 -2.06
CA ARG A 49 2.86 14.84 -0.91
C ARG A 49 1.84 14.67 0.23
N LEU A 50 1.16 15.75 0.63
CA LEU A 50 0.15 15.67 1.68
C LEU A 50 -0.98 14.70 1.31
N ALA A 51 -1.46 14.75 0.07
CA ALA A 51 -2.49 13.87 -0.44
C ALA A 51 -2.05 12.40 -0.43
N ALA A 52 -0.80 12.11 -0.78
CA ALA A 52 -0.25 10.76 -0.66
C ALA A 52 -0.20 10.27 0.80
N THR A 53 0.19 11.13 1.74
CA THR A 53 0.19 10.79 3.18
C THR A 53 -1.21 10.51 3.70
N LYS A 54 -2.19 11.36 3.38
CA LYS A 54 -3.58 11.14 3.79
C LYS A 54 -4.20 9.93 3.09
N TYR A 55 -3.88 9.70 1.81
CA TYR A 55 -4.24 8.49 1.08
C TYR A 55 -3.74 7.24 1.80
N ARG A 56 -2.45 7.15 2.11
CA ARG A 56 -1.88 6.03 2.90
C ARG A 56 -2.66 5.79 4.18
N THR A 57 -2.86 6.83 4.98
CA THR A 57 -3.58 6.75 6.26
C THR A 57 -4.98 6.18 6.07
N SER A 58 -5.71 6.67 5.06
CA SER A 58 -7.07 6.20 4.78
C SER A 58 -7.12 4.74 4.29
N ILE A 59 -6.19 4.33 3.43
CA ILE A 59 -6.17 2.96 2.90
C ILE A 59 -5.69 1.94 3.94
N ASP A 60 -4.75 2.32 4.82
CA ASP A 60 -4.33 1.48 5.95
C ASP A 60 -5.46 1.26 6.95
N ALA A 61 -6.31 2.27 7.18
CA ALA A 61 -7.43 2.19 8.10
C ALA A 61 -8.64 1.45 7.51
N GLY A 62 -8.84 1.52 6.20
CA GLY A 62 -10.07 1.07 5.56
C GLY A 62 -9.88 -0.03 4.50
N TRP A 63 -8.78 -0.78 4.51
CA TRP A 63 -8.50 -1.83 3.52
C TRP A 63 -9.61 -2.90 3.40
N GLU A 64 -10.44 -3.07 4.44
CA GLU A 64 -11.60 -3.98 4.45
C GLU A 64 -12.84 -3.41 3.76
N MET A 65 -12.85 -2.12 3.42
CA MET A 65 -14.00 -1.47 2.80
C MET A 65 -14.05 -1.77 1.29
N ASP A 66 -15.27 -1.88 0.75
CA ASP A 66 -15.52 -2.08 -0.69
C ASP A 66 -14.92 -0.97 -1.57
N SER A 67 -14.64 0.20 -0.99
CA SER A 67 -14.00 1.32 -1.70
C SER A 67 -12.50 1.12 -1.91
N PHE A 68 -11.86 0.18 -1.22
CA PHE A 68 -10.40 -0.02 -1.29
C PHE A 68 -9.93 -0.47 -2.69
N PRO A 69 -10.49 -1.52 -3.33
CA PRO A 69 -10.13 -1.87 -4.71
C PRO A 69 -10.30 -0.71 -5.70
N TYR A 70 -11.39 0.06 -5.53
CA TYR A 70 -11.65 1.26 -6.33
C TYR A 70 -10.60 2.36 -6.13
N ALA A 71 -10.14 2.57 -4.90
CA ALA A 71 -9.11 3.54 -4.59
C ALA A 71 -7.74 3.15 -5.20
N ILE A 72 -7.43 1.85 -5.29
CA ILE A 72 -6.24 1.36 -5.99
C ILE A 72 -6.39 1.61 -7.49
N ALA A 73 -7.50 1.19 -8.09
CA ALA A 73 -7.76 1.40 -9.50
C ALA A 73 -7.65 2.88 -9.88
N LEU A 74 -8.20 3.77 -9.04
CA LEU A 74 -8.11 5.21 -9.24
C LEU A 74 -6.67 5.73 -9.16
N ALA A 75 -5.84 5.21 -8.25
CA ALA A 75 -4.43 5.58 -8.21
C ALA A 75 -3.73 5.25 -9.55
N TYR A 76 -4.07 4.14 -10.19
CA TYR A 76 -3.50 3.75 -11.49
C TYR A 76 -4.07 4.53 -12.68
N THR A 77 -5.33 4.95 -12.63
CA THR A 77 -5.94 5.74 -13.72
C THR A 77 -5.60 7.23 -13.64
N THR A 78 -5.35 7.76 -12.44
CA THR A 78 -5.05 9.18 -12.23
C THR A 78 -3.57 9.53 -12.31
N THR A 79 -2.68 8.54 -12.26
CA THR A 79 -1.23 8.72 -12.34
C THR A 79 -0.66 7.97 -13.55
N PRO A 80 0.34 8.51 -14.28
CA PRO A 80 1.06 7.74 -15.31
C PRO A 80 1.99 6.68 -14.69
N PRO A 81 2.46 5.67 -15.43
CA PRO A 81 3.32 4.60 -14.90
C PRO A 81 4.61 5.08 -14.20
N GLY A 82 5.16 6.22 -14.61
CA GLY A 82 6.34 6.84 -14.00
C GLY A 82 6.06 7.55 -12.66
N ASP A 83 4.81 7.89 -12.37
CA ASP A 83 4.42 8.45 -11.08
C ASP A 83 4.05 7.32 -10.12
N ARG A 84 5.00 6.99 -9.25
CA ARG A 84 4.91 5.87 -8.32
C ARG A 84 4.31 6.24 -6.95
N GLY A 85 3.99 7.51 -6.70
CA GLY A 85 3.63 7.99 -5.37
C GLY A 85 2.44 7.25 -4.76
N LEU A 86 1.28 7.27 -5.42
CA LEU A 86 0.10 6.52 -4.97
C LEU A 86 0.20 5.02 -5.25
N ARG A 87 0.77 4.65 -6.40
CA ARG A 87 0.84 3.25 -6.86
C ARG A 87 1.64 2.39 -5.88
N ASP A 88 2.79 2.86 -5.41
CA ASP A 88 3.62 2.11 -4.47
C ASP A 88 2.96 2.01 -3.08
N ILE A 89 2.31 3.08 -2.62
CA ILE A 89 1.51 3.07 -1.38
C ILE A 89 0.40 2.02 -1.46
N ALA A 90 -0.36 2.01 -2.56
CA ALA A 90 -1.43 1.04 -2.79
C ALA A 90 -0.91 -0.40 -2.81
N MET A 91 0.21 -0.67 -3.49
CA MET A 91 0.80 -2.01 -3.56
C MET A 91 1.33 -2.49 -2.21
N GLU A 92 1.90 -1.60 -1.41
CA GLU A 92 2.39 -1.95 -0.07
C GLU A 92 1.25 -2.40 0.85
N VAL A 93 0.15 -1.65 0.88
CA VAL A 93 -1.02 -1.97 1.70
C VAL A 93 -1.75 -3.19 1.16
N ALA A 94 -1.95 -3.30 -0.15
CA ALA A 94 -2.55 -4.49 -0.77
C ALA A 94 -1.73 -5.75 -0.45
N PHE A 95 -0.40 -5.70 -0.55
CA PHE A 95 0.45 -6.85 -0.24
C PHE A 95 0.37 -7.24 1.25
N LYS A 96 0.34 -6.26 2.16
CA LYS A 96 0.19 -6.47 3.61
C LYS A 96 -1.09 -7.24 3.95
N HIS A 97 -2.14 -7.07 3.16
CA HIS A 97 -3.46 -7.67 3.35
C HIS A 97 -3.83 -8.67 2.24
N ILE A 98 -2.84 -9.19 1.50
CA ILE A 98 -3.09 -9.94 0.26
C ILE A 98 -3.86 -11.25 0.48
N GLY A 99 -3.66 -11.91 1.62
CA GLY A 99 -4.37 -13.16 1.94
C GLY A 99 -5.90 -12.99 1.91
N PRO A 100 -6.46 -12.11 2.77
CA PRO A 100 -7.87 -11.76 2.72
C PRO A 100 -8.33 -11.16 1.39
N LEU A 101 -7.53 -10.27 0.79
CA LEU A 101 -7.92 -9.58 -0.45
C LEU A 101 -8.09 -10.53 -1.65
N MET A 102 -7.30 -11.61 -1.73
CA MET A 102 -7.44 -12.62 -2.79
C MET A 102 -8.72 -13.45 -2.67
N SER A 103 -9.47 -13.33 -1.56
CA SER A 103 -10.79 -13.93 -1.40
C SER A 103 -11.94 -12.96 -1.71
N LEU A 104 -11.62 -11.70 -2.06
CA LEU A 104 -12.61 -10.68 -2.40
C LEU A 104 -12.74 -10.59 -3.93
N ASP A 105 -13.92 -10.92 -4.45
CA ASP A 105 -14.20 -10.89 -5.90
C ASP A 105 -13.89 -9.52 -6.50
N ALA A 106 -14.29 -8.43 -5.84
CA ALA A 106 -14.02 -7.07 -6.31
C ALA A 106 -12.51 -6.74 -6.44
N PHE A 107 -11.66 -7.36 -5.63
CA PHE A 107 -10.21 -7.19 -5.76
C PHE A 107 -9.67 -8.03 -6.93
N CYS A 108 -10.13 -9.27 -7.08
CA CYS A 108 -9.77 -10.15 -8.19
C CYS A 108 -10.22 -9.59 -9.54
N ASP A 109 -11.44 -9.06 -9.62
CA ASP A 109 -11.98 -8.39 -10.81
C ASP A 109 -11.12 -7.18 -11.19
N MET A 110 -10.76 -6.34 -10.21
CA MET A 110 -9.90 -5.18 -10.43
C MET A 110 -8.51 -5.57 -10.97
N LEU A 111 -7.93 -6.70 -10.52
CA LEU A 111 -6.69 -7.25 -11.08
C LEU A 111 -6.89 -7.75 -12.52
N GLY A 112 -8.03 -8.36 -12.82
CA GLY A 112 -8.38 -8.84 -14.17
C GLY A 112 -8.61 -7.72 -15.17
N GLU A 113 -9.20 -6.61 -14.71
CA GLU A 113 -9.50 -5.43 -15.53
C GLU A 113 -8.25 -4.57 -15.79
N ASN A 114 -7.26 -4.59 -14.89
CA ASN A 114 -6.09 -3.72 -14.99
C ASN A 114 -4.76 -4.50 -14.93
N GLN A 115 -4.19 -4.71 -16.12
CA GLN A 115 -2.93 -5.43 -16.32
C GLN A 115 -1.74 -4.80 -15.59
N ASP A 116 -1.71 -3.48 -15.44
CA ASP A 116 -0.62 -2.79 -14.74
C ASP A 116 -0.65 -3.06 -13.24
N ILE A 117 -1.85 -3.11 -12.64
CA ILE A 117 -2.01 -3.43 -11.22
C ILE A 117 -1.58 -4.88 -10.99
N ALA A 118 -2.08 -5.82 -11.80
CA ALA A 118 -1.69 -7.23 -11.69
C ALA A 118 -0.18 -7.41 -11.85
N ALA A 119 0.43 -6.75 -12.83
CA ALA A 119 1.88 -6.82 -13.04
C ALA A 119 2.65 -6.23 -11.85
N ASP A 120 2.19 -5.14 -11.27
CA ASP A 120 2.84 -4.55 -10.10
C ASP A 120 2.69 -5.39 -8.83
N VAL A 121 1.53 -6.02 -8.61
CA VAL A 121 1.34 -6.99 -7.52
C VAL A 121 2.34 -8.14 -7.66
N ILE A 122 2.45 -8.74 -8.85
CA ILE A 122 3.39 -9.85 -9.12
C ILE A 122 4.84 -9.40 -8.91
N ARG A 123 5.23 -8.23 -9.45
CA ARG A 123 6.58 -7.68 -9.27
C ARG A 123 6.88 -7.38 -7.80
N TYR A 124 5.90 -6.85 -7.07
CA TYR A 124 6.03 -6.54 -5.65
C TYR A 124 6.20 -7.82 -4.83
N MET A 125 5.38 -8.85 -5.10
CA MET A 125 5.50 -10.18 -4.50
C MET A 125 6.87 -10.78 -4.79
N HIS A 126 7.33 -10.78 -6.04
CA HIS A 126 8.64 -11.32 -6.42
C HIS A 126 9.78 -10.61 -5.66
N ARG A 127 9.76 -9.27 -5.61
CA ARG A 127 10.76 -8.50 -4.84
C ARG A 127 10.76 -8.87 -3.35
N ARG A 128 9.58 -9.09 -2.76
CA ARG A 128 9.45 -9.46 -1.34
C ARG A 128 9.83 -10.91 -1.07
N MET A 129 9.49 -11.83 -1.97
CA MET A 129 9.88 -13.24 -1.89
C MET A 129 11.39 -13.43 -2.07
N GLY A 130 12.03 -12.61 -2.90
CA GLY A 130 13.49 -12.58 -3.02
C GLY A 130 14.21 -12.18 -1.72
N MET A 131 13.50 -11.64 -0.72
CA MET A 131 14.04 -11.35 0.62
C MET A 131 13.80 -12.48 1.63
N ALA A 132 13.03 -13.52 1.28
CA ALA A 132 12.80 -14.64 2.17
C ALA A 132 14.06 -15.51 2.25
N LYS A 133 14.50 -15.81 3.47
CA LYS A 133 15.65 -16.68 3.71
C LYS A 133 15.17 -18.05 4.17
N GLU A 134 15.70 -19.10 3.54
CA GLU A 134 15.55 -20.46 4.03
C GLU A 134 16.49 -20.67 5.22
N VAL A 135 15.94 -21.14 6.34
CA VAL A 135 16.65 -21.27 7.60
C VAL A 135 16.37 -22.62 8.22
N LYS A 136 17.43 -23.30 8.67
CA LYS A 136 17.36 -24.55 9.43
C LYS A 136 17.36 -24.26 10.94
N CYS A 137 16.36 -24.77 11.65
CA CYS A 137 16.32 -24.69 13.10
C CYS A 137 17.40 -25.56 13.74
N SER A 138 18.22 -25.00 14.63
CA SER A 138 19.25 -25.74 15.38
C SER A 138 18.66 -26.71 16.42
N GLY A 139 17.44 -26.47 16.93
CA GLY A 139 16.84 -27.28 17.99
C GLY A 139 16.03 -28.49 17.50
N CYS A 140 15.37 -28.40 16.34
CA CYS A 140 14.48 -29.45 15.84
C CYS A 140 14.69 -29.82 14.37
N GLU A 141 15.76 -29.28 13.77
CA GLU A 141 16.18 -29.48 12.38
C GLU A 141 15.17 -29.08 11.29
N ARG A 142 14.01 -28.52 11.66
CA ARG A 142 13.02 -28.06 10.69
C ARG A 142 13.56 -26.92 9.86
N VAL A 143 13.38 -27.02 8.55
CA VAL A 143 13.62 -25.97 7.57
C VAL A 143 12.36 -25.14 7.38
N PHE A 144 12.49 -23.83 7.36
CA PHE A 144 11.38 -22.90 7.13
C PHE A 144 11.89 -21.58 6.54
N LEU A 145 10.99 -20.83 5.92
CA LEU A 145 11.29 -19.51 5.36
C LEU A 145 11.05 -18.42 6.41
N ILE A 146 11.98 -17.49 6.50
CA ILE A 146 11.82 -16.24 7.26
C ILE A 146 11.68 -15.12 6.22
N GLY A 147 10.48 -14.55 6.14
CA GLY A 147 10.15 -13.45 5.24
C GLY A 147 10.08 -12.09 5.95
N ALA A 148 10.32 -11.02 5.19
CA ALA A 148 10.19 -9.65 5.65
C ALA A 148 8.71 -9.22 5.72
N ILE A 149 7.97 -9.71 6.71
CA ILE A 149 6.97 -8.85 7.34
C ILE A 149 7.81 -8.01 8.29
N GLU A 150 7.87 -6.68 8.09
CA GLU A 150 8.53 -5.80 9.06
C GLU A 150 8.08 -6.24 10.45
N PRO A 151 9.02 -6.67 11.32
CA PRO A 151 8.64 -7.00 12.66
C PRO A 151 8.10 -5.70 13.22
N ARG A 152 6.78 -5.65 13.48
CA ARG A 152 6.24 -4.73 14.48
C ARG A 152 7.18 -4.86 15.67
N HIS A 153 7.88 -3.77 15.99
CA HIS A 153 9.04 -3.70 16.87
C HIS A 153 9.13 -4.86 17.88
N GLY A 154 10.19 -5.68 17.80
CA GLY A 154 10.54 -6.65 18.84
C GLY A 154 10.10 -8.11 18.64
N VAL A 155 9.51 -8.49 17.50
CA VAL A 155 9.23 -9.91 17.22
C VAL A 155 10.47 -10.58 16.60
N PHE A 156 11.17 -11.40 17.39
CA PHE A 156 12.22 -12.27 16.88
C PHE A 156 11.62 -13.48 16.15
N PRO A 157 12.21 -13.92 15.03
CA PRO A 157 11.76 -15.14 14.37
C PRO A 157 11.98 -16.34 15.30
N PHE A 158 10.92 -17.13 15.46
CA PHE A 158 10.92 -18.37 16.23
C PHE A 158 10.64 -19.55 15.30
N CYS A 159 11.16 -20.73 15.64
CA CYS A 159 10.85 -21.93 14.90
C CYS A 159 9.37 -22.30 15.07
N PRO A 160 8.59 -22.48 13.97
CA PRO A 160 7.17 -22.81 14.06
C PRO A 160 6.88 -24.22 14.64
N LYS A 161 7.91 -25.06 14.81
CA LYS A 161 7.78 -26.40 15.41
C LYS A 161 8.12 -26.43 16.90
N CYS A 162 9.30 -25.92 17.27
CA CYS A 162 9.83 -26.05 18.64
C CYS A 162 9.95 -24.72 19.39
N ARG A 163 9.56 -23.61 18.77
CA ARG A 163 9.63 -22.24 19.33
C ARG A 163 11.02 -21.75 19.72
N THR A 164 12.09 -22.46 19.36
CA THR A 164 13.47 -21.97 19.51
C THR A 164 13.66 -20.68 18.72
N THR A 165 14.21 -19.66 19.37
CA THR A 165 14.62 -18.39 18.76
C THR A 165 16.11 -18.43 18.42
N ASN A 166 16.50 -17.73 17.36
CA ASN A 166 17.91 -17.52 17.05
C ASN A 166 18.11 -16.14 16.45
N TYR A 167 18.95 -15.33 17.10
CA TYR A 167 19.22 -13.96 16.69
C TYR A 167 19.93 -13.87 15.34
N SER A 168 20.69 -14.89 14.93
CA SER A 168 21.39 -14.88 13.64
C SER A 168 20.44 -14.92 12.43
N TRP A 169 19.18 -15.33 12.64
CA TRP A 169 18.16 -15.36 11.61
C TRP A 169 17.68 -13.96 11.19
N ASN A 170 18.01 -12.92 11.96
CA ASN A 170 17.68 -11.52 11.65
C ASN A 170 18.74 -10.79 10.81
N ASN A 171 19.90 -11.41 10.56
CA ASN A 171 20.98 -10.72 9.85
C ASN A 171 20.64 -10.61 8.36
N ARG A 172 20.33 -9.39 7.92
CA ARG A 172 20.52 -8.98 6.53
C ARG A 172 22.03 -9.10 6.30
N GLU A 173 22.44 -9.97 5.39
CA GLU A 173 23.84 -9.92 4.94
C GLU A 173 23.98 -8.59 4.21
N THR A 174 24.95 -7.80 4.67
CA THR A 174 25.28 -6.45 4.19
C THR A 174 25.65 -6.45 2.72
#